data_AF-A0A3S4V2A8-F1
#
_entry.id   AF-A0A3S4V2A8-F1
#
_cell.length_a   1.000
_cell.length_b   1.000
_cell.length_c   1.000
_cell.angle_alpha   90.00
_cell.angle_beta   90.00
_cell.angle_gamma   90.00
#
_symmetry.space_group_name_H-M   'P 1'
#
loop_
_entity.id
_entity.type
_entity.pdbx_description
1 polymer ?
#
loop_
_entity_poly.entity_id
_entity_poly.type
_entity_poly.pdbx_seq_one_letter_code
_entity_poly.pdbx_strand_id
1 'polypeptide(L)'
;MKTSPQIIISSVLIFIISSLGITYFYIASHLHSDLAEIQAQSIIKIFLELGLLGALIPALLFVSLYLVTRTNKNKVMLSLAIVVISALAVILAIRFMMYMTFHEFSPMIQFHPIH
;
A
#
# COMPACT_ATOMS: atom_id res chain seq x y z
N MET A 1 22.60 9.27 -12.03
CA MET A 1 21.41 8.88 -12.84
C MET A 1 21.09 7.43 -12.50
N LYS A 2 19.88 7.12 -12.03
CA LYS A 2 19.52 5.71 -11.77
C LYS A 2 19.20 5.03 -13.10
N THR A 3 19.83 3.90 -13.40
CA THR A 3 19.58 3.13 -14.63
C THR A 3 18.16 2.53 -14.59
N SER A 4 17.52 2.30 -15.74
CA SER A 4 16.20 1.64 -15.83
C SER A 4 16.00 0.44 -14.87
N PRO A 5 16.97 -0.49 -14.72
CA PRO A 5 16.84 -1.58 -13.74
C PRO A 5 16.74 -1.12 -12.28
N GLN A 6 17.39 -0.02 -11.88
CA GLN A 6 17.31 0.47 -10.50
C GLN A 6 15.92 1.01 -10.14
N ILE A 7 15.19 1.57 -11.11
CA ILE A 7 13.80 2.01 -10.89
C ILE A 7 12.88 0.82 -10.74
N ILE A 8 13.03 -0.20 -11.59
CA ILE A 8 12.24 -1.43 -11.49
C ILE A 8 12.45 -2.07 -10.12
N ILE A 9 13.69 -2.21 -9.67
CA ILE A 9 14.02 -2.74 -8.34
C ILE A 9 13.40 -1.88 -7.23
N SER A 10 13.52 -0.54 -7.33
CA SER A 10 12.95 0.37 -6.33
C SER A 10 11.41 0.26 -6.26
N SER A 11 10.74 0.17 -7.41
CA SER A 11 9.28 0.01 -7.47
C SER A 11 8.83 -1.33 -6.91
N VAL A 12 9.55 -2.41 -7.19
CA VAL A 12 9.28 -3.74 -6.61
C VAL A 12 9.47 -3.72 -5.09
N LEU A 13 10.53 -3.08 -4.58
CA LEU A 13 10.74 -2.95 -3.14
C LEU A 13 9.63 -2.13 -2.46
N ILE A 14 9.24 -1.00 -3.06
CA ILE A 14 8.13 -0.18 -2.55
C ILE A 14 6.83 -0.98 -2.54
N PHE A 15 6.57 -1.76 -3.59
CA PHE A 15 5.40 -2.63 -3.67
C PHE A 15 5.40 -3.69 -2.55
N ILE A 16 6.51 -4.40 -2.35
CA ILE A 16 6.63 -5.42 -1.30
C ILE A 16 6.44 -4.81 0.09
N ILE A 17 7.15 -3.72 0.39
CA ILE A 17 7.07 -3.03 1.69
C ILE A 17 5.67 -2.49 1.94
N SER A 18 5.04 -1.89 0.93
CA SER A 18 3.68 -1.37 1.05
C SER A 18 2.67 -2.48 1.26
N SER A 19 2.83 -3.62 0.56
CA SER A 19 1.95 -4.78 0.72
C SER A 19 2.01 -5.33 2.13
N LEU A 20 3.22 -5.50 2.68
CA LEU A 20 3.43 -5.92 4.06
C LEU A 20 2.86 -4.90 5.06
N GLY A 21 3.13 -3.61 4.86
CA GLY A 21 2.65 -2.54 5.74
C GLY A 21 1.13 -2.43 5.79
N ILE A 22 0.46 -2.54 4.64
CA ILE A 22 -1.01 -2.54 4.53
C ILE A 22 -1.60 -3.78 5.21
N THR A 23 -1.02 -4.95 4.97
CA THR A 23 -1.45 -6.21 5.60
C THR A 23 -1.33 -6.12 7.11
N TYR A 24 -0.20 -5.63 7.61
CA TYR A 24 0.04 -5.44 9.04
C TYR A 24 -0.92 -4.41 9.65
N PHE A 25 -1.11 -3.27 9.00
CA PHE A 25 -2.03 -2.23 9.45
C PHE A 25 -3.46 -2.75 9.58
N TYR A 26 -3.93 -3.53 8.60
CA TYR A 26 -5.25 -4.15 8.65
C TYR A 26 -5.39 -5.09 9.85
N ILE A 27 -4.43 -5.99 10.03
CA ILE A 27 -4.41 -6.94 11.16
C ILE A 27 -4.40 -6.19 12.49
N ALA A 28 -3.50 -5.22 12.67
CA ALA A 28 -3.38 -4.46 13.91
C ALA A 28 -4.63 -3.61 14.22
N SER A 29 -5.31 -3.11 13.19
CA SER A 29 -6.53 -2.30 13.36
C SER A 29 -7.77 -3.14 13.69
N HIS A 30 -7.83 -4.38 13.21
CA HIS A 30 -9.00 -5.25 13.37
C HIS A 30 -8.84 -6.36 14.42
N LEU A 31 -7.61 -6.69 14.83
CA LEU A 31 -7.34 -7.56 15.96
C LEU A 31 -6.72 -6.75 17.10
N HIS A 32 -7.54 -6.52 18.13
CA HIS A 32 -7.09 -5.99 19.41
C HIS A 32 -6.42 -7.06 20.29
N SER A 33 -6.51 -8.34 19.94
CA SER A 33 -5.96 -9.48 20.69
C SER A 33 -4.93 -10.26 19.87
N ASP A 34 -3.88 -10.70 20.58
CA ASP A 34 -2.65 -11.39 20.14
C ASP A 34 -2.58 -11.86 18.68
N LEU A 35 -1.56 -11.36 17.95
CA LEU A 35 -1.18 -11.87 16.62
C LEU A 35 -0.92 -13.39 16.61
N ALA A 36 -0.67 -14.00 17.78
CA ALA A 36 -0.44 -15.42 17.95
C ALA A 36 -1.67 -16.30 17.65
N GLU A 37 -2.89 -15.75 17.71
CA GLU A 37 -4.13 -16.49 17.43
C GLU A 37 -4.52 -16.50 15.95
N ILE A 38 -3.74 -15.83 15.08
CA ILE A 38 -4.08 -15.73 13.66
C ILE A 38 -3.56 -16.95 12.90
N GLN A 39 -4.48 -17.69 12.28
CA GLN A 39 -4.11 -18.73 11.32
C GLN A 39 -3.34 -18.14 10.13
N ALA A 40 -2.22 -18.77 9.76
CA ALA A 40 -1.40 -18.35 8.63
C ALA A 40 -2.19 -18.24 7.31
N GLN A 41 -3.24 -19.07 7.12
CA GLN A 41 -4.12 -19.01 5.95
C GLN A 41 -4.88 -17.66 5.86
N SER A 42 -5.33 -17.12 6.99
CA SER A 42 -5.99 -15.81 7.05
C SER A 42 -5.02 -14.67 6.71
N ILE A 43 -3.78 -14.74 7.19
CA ILE A 43 -2.73 -13.75 6.87
C ILE A 43 -2.44 -13.73 5.37
N ILE A 44 -2.29 -14.92 4.77
CA ILE A 44 -2.05 -15.04 3.33
C ILE A 44 -3.21 -14.46 2.53
N LYS A 45 -4.45 -14.72 2.95
CA LYS A 45 -5.64 -14.17 2.27
C LYS A 45 -5.68 -12.64 2.34
N ILE A 46 -5.44 -12.05 3.52
CA ILE A 46 -5.34 -10.59 3.69
C ILE A 46 -4.20 -10.04 2.82
N PHE A 47 -3.04 -10.70 2.80
CA PHE A 47 -1.92 -10.26 1.97
C PHE A 47 -2.27 -10.25 0.47
N LEU A 48 -2.95 -11.29 -0.03
CA LEU A 48 -3.33 -11.38 -1.44
C LEU A 48 -4.43 -10.39 -1.83
N GLU A 49 -5.48 -10.27 -1.02
CA GLU A 49 -6.66 -9.45 -1.34
C GLU A 49 -6.44 -7.97 -1.02
N LEU A 50 -5.68 -7.65 0.02
CA LEU A 50 -5.52 -6.27 0.51
C LEU A 50 -4.10 -5.77 0.37
N GLY A 51 -3.12 -6.56 0.79
CA GLY A 51 -1.71 -6.19 0.69
C GLY A 51 -1.33 -5.89 -0.76
N LEU A 52 -1.47 -6.86 -1.66
CA LEU A 52 -1.05 -6.73 -3.05
C LEU A 52 -1.86 -5.68 -3.81
N LEU A 53 -3.19 -5.68 -3.71
CA LEU A 53 -4.03 -4.71 -4.40
C LEU A 53 -3.82 -3.29 -3.86
N GLY A 54 -3.75 -3.13 -2.54
CA GLY A 54 -3.48 -1.85 -1.89
C GLY A 54 -2.09 -1.30 -2.23
N ALA A 55 -1.08 -2.17 -2.35
CA ALA A 55 0.29 -1.79 -2.68
C ALA A 55 0.48 -1.28 -4.11
N LEU A 56 -0.46 -1.54 -5.02
CA LEU A 56 -0.43 -0.96 -6.37
C LEU A 56 -0.49 0.57 -6.31
N ILE A 57 -1.25 1.15 -5.38
CA ILE A 57 -1.39 2.61 -5.24
C ILE A 57 -0.05 3.29 -4.97
N PRO A 58 0.70 2.98 -3.89
CA PRO A 58 2.00 3.60 -3.62
C PRO A 58 3.03 3.28 -4.71
N ALA A 59 3.00 2.09 -5.31
CA ALA A 59 3.89 1.74 -6.41
C ALA A 59 3.63 2.62 -7.65
N LEU A 60 2.37 2.83 -8.03
CA LEU A 60 1.99 3.70 -9.14
C LEU A 60 2.35 5.17 -8.85
N LEU A 61 2.07 5.66 -7.64
CA LEU A 61 2.44 7.02 -7.23
C LEU A 61 3.95 7.27 -7.33
N PHE A 62 4.76 6.29 -6.90
CA PHE A 62 6.22 6.38 -7.03
C PHE A 62 6.67 6.45 -8.49
N VAL A 63 6.12 5.60 -9.36
CA VAL A 63 6.42 5.61 -10.79
C VAL A 63 5.99 6.94 -11.43
N SER A 64 4.81 7.47 -11.08
CA SER A 64 4.34 8.77 -11.55
C SER A 64 5.27 9.90 -11.13
N LEU A 65 5.69 9.95 -9.87
CA LEU A 65 6.67 10.95 -9.38
C LEU A 65 8.00 10.83 -10.13
N TYR A 66 8.48 9.62 -10.35
CA TYR A 66 9.71 9.38 -11.09
C TYR A 66 9.60 9.86 -12.56
N LEU A 67 8.48 9.60 -13.22
CA LEU A 67 8.28 10.05 -14.60
C LEU A 67 8.20 11.58 -14.68
N VAL A 68 7.44 12.20 -13.78
CA VAL A 68 7.29 13.67 -13.73
C VAL A 68 8.62 14.37 -13.47
N THR A 69 9.43 13.84 -12.54
CA THR A 69 10.78 14.38 -12.24
C THR A 69 11.77 14.19 -13.41
N ARG A 70 11.56 13.16 -14.25
CA ARG A 70 12.43 12.89 -15.40
C ARG A 70 12.05 13.70 -16.64
N THR A 71 10.76 13.87 -16.93
CA THR A 71 10.29 14.52 -18.16
C THR A 71 10.27 16.04 -18.07
N ASN A 72 10.00 16.61 -16.89
CA ASN A 72 9.85 18.05 -16.73
C ASN A 72 11.14 18.73 -16.25
N LYS A 73 11.68 19.63 -17.08
CA LYS A 73 12.82 20.50 -16.70
C LYS A 73 12.38 21.79 -16.00
N ASN A 74 11.12 22.20 -16.15
CA ASN A 74 10.59 23.40 -15.52
C ASN A 74 10.39 23.14 -14.01
N LYS A 75 11.21 23.78 -13.18
CA LYS A 75 11.20 23.64 -11.71
C LYS A 75 9.84 24.00 -11.10
N VAL A 76 9.13 24.97 -11.65
CA VAL A 76 7.82 25.42 -11.14
C VAL A 76 6.76 24.36 -11.43
N MET A 77 6.67 23.88 -12.66
CA MET A 77 5.73 22.80 -13.02
C MET A 77 6.04 21.51 -12.26
N LEU A 78 7.33 21.21 -12.07
CA LEU A 78 7.76 20.05 -11.30
C LEU A 78 7.29 20.16 -9.84
N SER A 79 7.51 21.31 -9.20
CA SER A 79 7.06 21.55 -7.83
C SER A 79 5.54 21.44 -7.71
N LEU A 80 4.80 22.05 -8.63
CA LEU A 80 3.33 21.96 -8.67
C LEU A 80 2.86 20.51 -8.80
N ALA A 81 3.45 19.74 -9.72
CA ALA A 81 3.09 18.35 -9.95
C ALA A 81 3.38 17.46 -8.73
N ILE A 82 4.50 17.69 -8.04
CA ILE A 82 4.81 16.98 -6.79
C ILE A 82 3.73 17.27 -5.73
N VAL A 83 3.35 18.54 -5.55
CA VAL A 83 2.30 18.94 -4.59
C VAL A 83 0.98 18.25 -4.92
N VAL A 84 0.57 18.24 -6.19
CA VAL A 84 -0.68 17.58 -6.64
C VAL A 84 -0.64 16.08 -6.39
N ILE A 85 0.47 15.40 -6.73
CA ILE A 85 0.61 13.96 -6.51
C ILE A 85 0.61 13.64 -5.00
N SER A 86 1.26 14.45 -4.17
CA SER A 86 1.23 14.29 -2.72
C SER A 86 -0.18 14.47 -2.15
N ALA A 87 -0.94 15.46 -2.61
CA ALA A 87 -2.33 15.66 -2.19
C ALA A 87 -3.21 14.46 -2.59
N LEU A 88 -3.05 13.96 -3.83
CA LEU A 88 -3.73 12.75 -4.28
C LEU A 88 -3.38 11.53 -3.43
N ALA A 89 -2.10 11.37 -3.06
CA ALA A 89 -1.66 10.28 -2.20
C ALA A 89 -2.38 10.31 -0.84
N VAL A 90 -2.52 11.48 -0.22
CA VAL A 90 -3.25 11.65 1.05
C VAL A 90 -4.73 11.29 0.89
N ILE A 91 -5.39 11.79 -0.16
CA ILE A 91 -6.81 11.49 -0.43
C ILE A 91 -7.02 9.99 -0.62
N LEU A 92 -6.17 9.34 -1.42
CA LEU A 92 -6.23 7.89 -1.66
C LEU A 92 -5.98 7.10 -0.37
N ALA A 93 -5.01 7.52 0.45
CA ALA A 93 -4.73 6.87 1.73
C ALA A 93 -5.93 6.96 2.69
N ILE A 94 -6.57 8.13 2.82
CA ILE A 94 -7.77 8.29 3.65
C ILE A 94 -8.91 7.43 3.13
N ARG A 95 -9.18 7.46 1.82
CA ARG A 95 -10.22 6.62 1.20
C ARG A 95 -9.96 5.14 1.41
N PHE A 96 -8.70 4.72 1.27
CA PHE A 96 -8.28 3.34 1.49
C PHE A 96 -8.47 2.95 2.95
N MET A 97 -8.05 3.77 3.92
CA MET A 97 -8.30 3.51 5.34
C MET A 97 -9.79 3.40 5.66
N MET A 98 -10.63 4.31 5.16
CA MET A 98 -12.08 4.22 5.34
C MET A 98 -12.65 2.93 4.76
N TYR A 99 -12.22 2.55 3.55
CA TYR A 99 -12.61 1.28 2.95
C TYR A 99 -12.21 0.11 3.85
N MET A 100 -10.98 0.10 4.34
CA MET A 100 -10.47 -0.97 5.20
C MET A 100 -11.21 -1.08 6.54
N THR A 101 -11.62 0.04 7.14
CA THR A 101 -12.33 0.07 8.42
C THR A 101 -13.81 -0.30 8.30
N PHE A 102 -14.47 0.07 7.20
CA PHE A 102 -15.93 -0.09 7.06
C PHE A 102 -16.35 -1.25 6.15
N HIS A 103 -15.42 -1.92 5.48
CA HIS A 103 -15.73 -3.05 4.61
C HIS A 103 -15.43 -4.37 5.33
N GLU A 104 -16.47 -5.12 5.66
CA GLU A 104 -16.34 -6.48 6.16
C GLU A 104 -15.97 -7.43 5.01
N PHE A 105 -14.77 -8.00 5.06
CA PHE A 105 -14.33 -8.99 4.07
C PHE A 105 -15.13 -10.28 4.26
N SER A 106 -15.83 -10.71 3.21
CA SER A 106 -16.61 -11.96 3.19
C SER A 106 -15.86 -13.06 2.40
N PRO A 107 -15.78 -14.31 2.90
CA PRO A 107 -16.24 -14.77 4.21
C PRO A 107 -15.47 -14.11 5.36
N MET A 108 -16.18 -13.87 6.47
CA MET A 108 -15.60 -13.38 7.74
C MET A 108 -14.31 -14.13 7.98
N ILE A 109 -13.22 -13.37 8.15
CA ILE A 109 -11.95 -13.96 8.57
C ILE A 109 -12.19 -14.53 9.97
N GLN A 110 -12.39 -15.84 10.05
CA GLN A 110 -12.67 -16.51 11.31
C GLN A 110 -11.35 -16.62 12.09
N PHE A 111 -11.22 -15.82 13.13
CA PHE A 111 -10.15 -15.94 14.12
C PHE A 111 -10.57 -17.04 15.10
N HIS A 112 -10.11 -18.28 14.87
CA HIS A 112 -10.28 -19.35 15.85
C HIS A 112 -9.00 -19.45 16.68
N PRO A 113 -9.09 -19.42 18.02
CA PRO A 113 -7.92 -19.60 18.87
C PRO A 113 -7.31 -20.99 18.61
N ILE A 114 -5.98 -21.04 18.53
CA ILE A 114 -5.23 -22.30 18.48
C ILE A 114 -5.28 -22.87 19.91
N HIS A 115 -6.11 -23.89 20.12
CA HIS A 115 -6.10 -24.70 21.34
C HIS A 115 -4.97 -25.73 21.33
#